data_AF-X1R6C3-F1
#
_entry.id   AF-X1R6C3-F1
#
_cell.length_a   1.000
_cell.length_b   1.000
_cell.length_c   1.000
_cell.angle_alpha   90.00
_cell.angle_beta   90.00
_cell.angle_gamma   90.00
#
_symmetry.space_group_name_H-M   'P 1'
#
loop_
_entity.id
_entity.type
_entity.pdbx_description
1 polymer ?
#
loop_
_entity_poly.entity_id
_entity_poly.type
_entity_poly.pdbx_seq_one_letter_code
_entity_poly.pdbx_strand_id
1 'polypeptide(L)' 'EHCLIENNSVSNNGDDGIYFQDDIYGNSTVLIENNSISNNHMGINFFADIENSAVEIVWNSW' A
#
# COMPACT_ATOMS: atom_id res chain seq x y z
N GLU A 1 -11.66 7.09 -6.93
CA GLU A 1 -11.07 6.05 -7.82
C GLU A 1 -10.82 4.76 -7.03
N HIS A 2 -10.67 3.62 -7.71
CA HIS A 2 -10.39 2.33 -7.05
C HIS A 2 -8.98 1.84 -7.40
N CYS A 3 -8.14 1.67 -6.38
CA CYS A 3 -6.79 1.10 -6.50
C CYS A 3 -6.76 -0.28 -5.83
N LEU A 4 -6.29 -1.30 -6.54
CA LEU A 4 -6.17 -2.67 -6.03
C LEU A 4 -4.74 -3.16 -6.24
N ILE A 5 -4.09 -3.58 -5.16
CA ILE A 5 -2.78 -4.22 -5.16
C ILE A 5 -2.94 -5.59 -4.50
N GLU A 6 -3.03 -6.64 -5.31
CA GLU A 6 -3.31 -7.98 -4.80
C GLU A 6 -2.34 -9.06 -5.32
N ASN A 7 -2.06 -10.05 -4.47
CA ASN A 7 -1.33 -11.29 -4.83
C ASN A 7 0.10 -11.08 -5.37
N ASN A 8 0.81 -10.05 -4.89
CA ASN A 8 2.19 -9.77 -5.32
C ASN A 8 3.22 -10.28 -4.30
N SER A 9 4.45 -10.51 -4.76
CA SER A 9 5.63 -10.63 -3.90
C SER A 9 6.50 -9.39 -4.08
N VAL A 10 6.65 -8.60 -3.01
CA VAL A 10 7.38 -7.33 -3.00
C VAL A 10 8.52 -7.48 -2.01
N SER A 11 9.74 -7.68 -2.50
CA SER A 11 10.88 -7.93 -1.61
C SER A 11 12.21 -7.40 -2.11
N ASN A 12 13.10 -7.15 -1.14
CA ASN A 12 14.48 -6.71 -1.37
C ASN A 12 14.57 -5.36 -2.09
N ASN A 13 13.60 -4.47 -1.87
CA ASN A 13 13.73 -3.08 -2.29
C ASN A 13 14.59 -2.31 -1.29
N GLY A 14 15.43 -1.40 -1.81
CA GLY A 14 16.34 -0.60 -0.99
C GLY A 14 15.65 0.42 -0.09
N ASP A 15 14.34 0.64 -0.25
CA ASP A 15 13.54 1.53 0.59
C ASP A 15 12.12 0.94 0.83
N ASP A 16 11.04 1.61 0.43
CA ASP A 16 9.66 1.13 0.59
C ASP A 16 9.31 -0.03 -0.36
N GLY A 17 8.47 -0.96 0.10
CA GLY A 17 7.85 -1.97 -0.76
C GLY A 17 6.72 -1.38 -1.61
N ILE A 18 5.74 -0.73 -0.97
CA ILE A 18 4.65 -0.01 -1.62
C ILE A 18 4.62 1.41 -1.06
N TYR A 19 4.70 2.42 -1.94
CA TYR A 19 4.78 3.82 -1.55
C TYR A 19 3.67 4.66 -2.19
N PHE A 20 2.89 5.34 -1.36
CA PHE A 20 1.94 6.37 -1.79
C PHE A 20 2.50 7.74 -1.41
N GLN A 21 2.98 8.46 -2.42
CA GLN A 21 3.64 9.74 -2.24
C GLN A 21 2.67 10.91 -1.99
N ASP A 22 1.56 10.93 -2.72
CA ASP A 22 0.60 12.04 -2.73
C ASP A 22 -0.68 11.66 -1.97
N ASP A 23 -1.48 12.69 -1.66
CA ASP A 23 -2.74 12.53 -0.94
C ASP A 23 -3.69 11.55 -1.64
N ILE A 24 -4.38 10.73 -0.85
CA ILE A 24 -5.50 9.91 -1.33
C ILE A 24 -6.79 10.65 -1.02
N TYR A 25 -7.41 11.23 -2.06
CA TYR A 25 -8.59 12.08 -1.94
C TYR A 25 -9.73 11.67 -2.89
N GLY A 26 -10.88 12.34 -2.71
CA GLY A 26 -12.00 12.28 -3.65
C GLY A 26 -12.86 11.02 -3.55
N ASN A 27 -13.10 10.49 -2.34
CA ASN A 27 -13.84 9.23 -2.14
C ASN A 27 -13.17 8.07 -2.85
N SER A 28 -11.84 7.98 -2.72
CA SER A 28 -11.05 6.89 -3.29
C SER A 28 -10.99 5.70 -2.34
N THR A 29 -10.84 4.51 -2.91
CA THR A 29 -10.65 3.27 -2.16
C THR A 29 -9.36 2.60 -2.61
N VAL A 30 -8.49 2.27 -1.66
CA VAL A 30 -7.29 1.47 -1.88
C VAL A 30 -7.42 0.17 -1.12
N LEU A 31 -7.31 -0.96 -1.82
CA LEU A 31 -7.24 -2.29 -1.22
C LEU A 31 -5.87 -2.91 -1.51
N ILE A 32 -5.15 -3.26 -0.46
CA ILE A 32 -3.87 -3.98 -0.54
C ILE A 32 -4.06 -5.33 0.13
N GLU A 33 -4.19 -6.40 -0.66
CA GLU A 33 -4.55 -7.72 -0.16
C GLU A 33 -3.68 -8.88 -0.63
N ASN A 34 -3.50 -9.90 0.21
CA ASN A 34 -2.81 -11.15 -0.17
C ASN A 34 -1.39 -10.97 -0.75
N ASN A 35 -0.66 -9.91 -0.39
CA ASN A 35 0.72 -9.71 -0.82
C ASN A 35 1.72 -10.34 0.17
N SER A 36 2.91 -10.66 -0.32
CA SER A 36 4.08 -11.04 0.50
C SER A 36 5.12 -9.94 0.41
N ILE A 37 5.28 -9.16 1.49
CA ILE A 37 6.06 -7.93 1.53
C ILE A 37 7.19 -8.06 2.57
N SER A 38 8.40 -8.39 2.12
CA SER A 38 9.51 -8.72 3.04
C SER A 38 10.84 -8.10 2.59
N ASN A 39 11.79 -7.93 3.52
CA ASN A 39 13.13 -7.40 3.21
C ASN A 39 13.15 -6.03 2.49
N ASN A 40 12.18 -5.18 2.78
CA ASN A 40 12.19 -3.77 2.40
C ASN A 40 12.53 -2.92 3.64
N HIS A 41 13.00 -1.69 3.48
CA HIS A 41 13.21 -0.78 4.61
C HIS A 41 11.88 -0.48 5.33
N MET A 42 10.83 -0.22 4.54
CA MET A 42 9.44 -0.14 4.99
C MET A 42 8.57 -1.06 4.11
N GLY A 43 7.55 -1.68 4.69
CA GLY A 43 6.63 -2.55 3.93
C GLY A 43 5.69 -1.74 3.03
N ILE A 44 4.79 -0.99 3.65
CA ILE A 44 3.85 -0.09 2.99
C ILE A 44 3.94 1.27 3.68
N ASN A 45 4.06 2.33 2.89
CA ASN A 45 4.24 3.69 3.38
C ASN A 45 3.29 4.67 2.67
N PHE A 46 2.51 5.41 3.46
CA PHE A 46 1.65 6.49 3.02
C PHE A 46 2.27 7.79 3.55
N PHE A 47 2.90 8.55 2.65
CA PHE A 47 3.62 9.75 3.02
C PHE A 47 2.70 10.93 3.31
N ALA A 48 1.58 10.99 2.60
CA ALA A 48 0.66 12.10 2.60
C ALA A 48 -0.72 11.70 3.16
N ASP A 49 -1.66 12.64 3.19
CA ASP A 49 -2.92 12.48 3.91
C ASP A 49 -3.92 11.59 3.16
N ILE A 50 -4.78 10.93 3.93
CA ILE A 50 -5.93 10.17 3.40
C ILE A 50 -7.19 10.96 3.74
N GLU A 51 -7.70 11.71 2.77
CA GLU A 51 -8.85 12.59 2.93
C GLU A 51 -10.11 12.01 2.29
N ASN A 52 -11.17 11.87 3.08
CA ASN A 52 -12.47 11.36 2.62
C ASN A 52 -12.33 10.10 1.75
N SER A 53 -11.42 9.19 2.14
CA SER A 53 -11.04 8.01 1.37
C SER A 53 -10.80 6.83 2.31
N ALA A 54 -10.80 5.62 1.76
CA ALA A 54 -10.63 4.39 2.53
C ALA A 54 -9.38 3.63 2.06
N VAL A 55 -8.59 3.15 3.01
CA VAL A 55 -7.46 2.25 2.76
C VAL A 55 -7.67 1.00 3.61
N GLU A 56 -7.67 -0.15 2.97
CA GLU A 56 -7.76 -1.45 3.61
C GLU A 56 -6.53 -2.30 3.29
N ILE A 57 -5.89 -2.85 4.32
CA ILE A 57 -4.67 -3.66 4.22
C ILE A 57 -4.95 -4.98 4.93
N VAL A 58 -5.19 -6.03 4.16
CA VAL A 58 -5.68 -7.32 4.69
C VAL A 58 -4.93 -8.50 4.09
N TRP A 59 -4.76 -9.56 4.87
CA TRP A 59 -4.14 -10.82 4.43
C TRP A 59 -2.74 -10.70 3.80
N ASN A 60 -2.02 -9.61 4.09
CA ASN A 60 -0.61 -9.48 3.69
C ASN A 60 0.29 -10.25 4.67
N SER A 61 1.32 -10.87 4.13
CA SER A 61 2.44 -11.46 4.89
C SER A 61 3.64 -10.51 4.83
N TRP A 62 4.39 -10.44 5.93
CA TRP A 62 5.43 -9.43 6.17
C TRP A 62 6.78 -10.10 6.44
#